data_AF-A0A2X4T1T6-F1
#
_entry.id   AF-A0A2X4T1T6-F1
#
_cell.length_a   1.000
_cell.length_b   1.000
_cell.length_c   1.000
_cell.angle_alpha   90.00
_cell.angle_beta   90.00
_cell.angle_gamma   90.00
#
_symmetry.space_group_name_H-M   'P 1'
#
loop_
_entity.id
_entity.type
_entity.pdbx_description
1 polymer ?
#
loop_
_entity_poly.entity_id
_entity_poly.type
_entity_poly.pdbx_seq_one_letter_code
_entity_poly.pdbx_strand_id
1 'polypeptide(L)' 'MRELDISIMPFFEHEYDSLSDGEKRIFIRLLQNDDPDLFNWLMNHGKPADAELEQMVRLIQTRNRERGPVAI' A
#
# COMPACT_ATOMS: atom_id res chain seq x y z
N MET A 1 -10.03 -3.37 7.81
CA MET A 1 -10.05 -4.85 7.65
C MET A 1 -8.71 -5.40 8.14
N ARG A 2 -8.67 -6.50 8.93
CA ARG A 2 -7.43 -6.97 9.61
C ARG A 2 -6.31 -7.37 8.63
N GLU A 3 -6.69 -7.86 7.46
CA GLU A 3 -5.78 -8.29 6.41
C GLU A 3 -5.03 -7.12 5.76
N LEU A 4 -5.65 -5.93 5.73
CA LEU A 4 -5.00 -4.71 5.27
C LEU A 4 -3.89 -4.29 6.22
N ASP A 5 -4.09 -4.44 7.52
CA ASP A 5 -3.10 -4.07 8.53
C ASP A 5 -1.79 -4.83 8.31
N ILE A 6 -1.84 -6.09 7.88
CA ILE A 6 -0.65 -6.92 7.57
C ILE A 6 0.19 -6.32 6.43
N SER A 7 -0.45 -5.65 5.47
CA SER A 7 0.25 -5.07 4.31
C SER A 7 0.59 -3.60 4.52
N ILE A 8 -0.33 -2.83 5.08
CA ILE A 8 -0.24 -1.36 5.15
C ILE A 8 0.58 -0.92 6.36
N MET A 9 0.37 -1.50 7.54
CA MET A 9 1.06 -1.04 8.76
C MET A 9 2.58 -1.24 8.67
N PRO A 10 3.11 -2.40 8.26
CA PRO A 10 4.55 -2.58 8.11
C PRO A 10 5.15 -1.69 7.02
N PHE A 11 4.41 -1.41 5.94
CA PHE A 11 4.86 -0.46 4.94
C PHE A 11 4.94 0.95 5.52
N PHE A 12 3.92 1.36 6.27
CA PHE A 12 3.91 2.65 6.93
C PHE A 12 5.08 2.81 7.90
N GLU A 13 5.30 1.83 8.78
CA GLU A 13 6.34 1.87 9.81
C GLU A 13 7.76 1.87 9.26
N HIS A 14 8.00 1.21 8.12
CA HIS A 14 9.36 1.05 7.58
C HIS A 14 9.68 1.94 6.38
N GLU A 15 8.67 2.31 5.58
CA GLU A 15 8.90 2.96 4.28
C GLU A 15 8.36 4.38 4.22
N TYR A 16 7.34 4.74 5.02
CA TYR A 16 6.64 6.02 4.88
C TYR A 16 7.57 7.22 5.01
N ASP A 17 8.52 7.19 5.94
CA ASP A 17 9.47 8.28 6.14
C ASP A 17 10.43 8.49 4.97
N SER A 18 10.67 7.44 4.18
CA SER A 18 11.51 7.49 2.97
C SER A 18 10.79 8.05 1.74
N LEU A 19 9.45 8.13 1.78
CA LEU A 19 8.64 8.64 0.69
C LEU A 19 8.84 10.15 0.53
N SER A 20 8.84 10.60 -0.72
CA SER A 20 8.74 12.03 -1.05
C SER A 20 7.38 12.60 -0.61
N ASP A 21 7.28 13.92 -0.50
CA ASP A 21 6.01 14.58 -0.15
C ASP A 21 4.88 14.27 -1.14
N GLY A 22 5.22 14.06 -2.42
CA GLY A 22 4.25 13.65 -3.44
C GLY A 22 3.72 12.24 -3.19
N GLU A 23 4.62 11.29 -2.92
CA GLU A 23 4.26 9.91 -2.58
C GLU A 23 3.45 9.83 -1.28
N LYS A 24 3.81 10.61 -0.26
CA LYS A 24 3.03 10.69 1.00
C LYS A 24 1.59 11.14 0.75
N ARG A 25 1.37 12.13 -0.13
CA ARG A 25 0.02 12.57 -0.51
C ARG A 25 -0.75 11.48 -1.24
N ILE A 26 -0.11 10.75 -2.14
CA ILE A 26 -0.72 9.63 -2.86
C ILE A 26 -1.06 8.49 -1.89
N PHE A 27 -0.18 8.18 -0.94
CA PHE A 27 -0.43 7.17 0.10
C PHE A 27 -1.64 7.55 0.98
N ILE A 28 -1.72 8.80 1.44
CA ILE A 28 -2.89 9.29 2.19
C ILE A 28 -4.17 9.21 1.33
N ARG A 29 -4.10 9.57 0.05
CA ARG A 29 -5.23 9.44 -0.89
C ARG A 29 -5.63 7.99 -1.09
N LEU A 30 -4.67 7.07 -1.14
CA LEU A 30 -4.94 5.63 -1.22
C LEU A 30 -5.78 5.18 -0.02
N LEU A 31 -5.38 5.56 1.20
CA LEU A 31 -6.09 5.20 2.44
C LEU A 31 -7.52 5.76 2.58
N GLN A 32 -7.95 6.65 1.68
CA GLN A 32 -9.33 7.16 1.64
C GLN A 32 -10.28 6.27 0.82
N ASN A 33 -9.78 5.25 0.13
CA ASN A 33 -10.60 4.29 -0.62
C ASN A 33 -11.19 3.24 0.31
N ASP A 34 -12.26 2.58 -0.13
CA ASP A 34 -12.94 1.56 0.65
C ASP A 34 -12.06 0.32 0.87
N ASP A 35 -12.16 -0.27 2.07
CA ASP A 35 -11.40 -1.47 2.48
C ASP A 35 -11.42 -2.61 1.44
N PRO A 36 -12.58 -2.98 0.81
CA PRO A 36 -12.60 -4.05 -0.19
C PRO A 36 -11.77 -3.73 -1.44
N ASP A 37 -11.74 -2.48 -1.88
CA ASP A 37 -10.98 -2.06 -3.05
C ASP A 37 -9.48 -2.09 -2.75
N LEU A 38 -9.07 -1.58 -1.59
CA LEU A 38 -7.70 -1.67 -1.11
C LEU A 38 -7.22 -3.12 -1.04
N PHE A 39 -8.06 -4.01 -0.49
CA PHE A 39 -7.73 -5.43 -0.38
C PHE A 39 -7.57 -6.07 -1.75
N ASN A 40 -8.51 -5.82 -2.66
CA ASN A 40 -8.47 -6.32 -4.02
C ASN A 40 -7.19 -5.87 -4.75
N TRP A 41 -6.86 -4.58 -4.70
CA TRP A 41 -5.67 -4.06 -5.37
C TRP A 41 -4.37 -4.61 -4.79
N LEU A 42 -4.25 -4.68 -3.46
CA LEU A 42 -3.07 -5.24 -2.79
C LEU A 42 -2.88 -6.74 -3.09
N MET A 43 -3.97 -7.47 -3.32
CA MET A 43 -3.97 -8.90 -3.70
C MET A 43 -3.85 -9.14 -5.22
N ASN A 44 -3.61 -8.10 -6.03
CA ASN A 44 -3.56 -8.16 -7.50
C ASN A 44 -4.89 -8.59 -8.16
N HIS A 45 -6.01 -8.41 -7.46
CA HIS A 45 -7.35 -8.61 -7.99
C HIS A 45 -7.88 -7.29 -8.55
N GLY A 46 -7.57 -7.03 -9.81
CA GLY A 46 -7.87 -5.73 -10.44
C GLY A 46 -6.84 -4.66 -10.07
N LYS A 47 -7.16 -3.41 -10.39
CA LYS A 47 -6.26 -2.26 -10.16
C LYS A 47 -7.07 -0.96 -10.07
N PRO A 48 -6.55 0.07 -9.37
CA PRO A 48 -7.18 1.38 -9.37
C PRO A 48 -7.14 1.98 -10.78
N ALA A 49 -8.16 2.77 -11.13
CA ALA A 49 -8.19 3.49 -12.41
C ALA A 49 -7.19 4.65 -12.46
N ASP A 50 -6.87 5.21 -11.28
CA ASP A 50 -5.90 6.27 -11.11
C ASP A 50 -4.47 5.71 -11.16
N ALA A 51 -3.66 6.23 -12.10
CA ALA A 51 -2.31 5.75 -12.32
C ALA A 51 -1.38 5.98 -11.13
N GLU A 52 -1.54 7.06 -10.37
CA GLU A 52 -0.72 7.34 -9.19
C GLU A 52 -1.05 6.35 -8.06
N LEU A 53 -2.33 6.03 -7.88
CA LEU A 53 -2.75 4.98 -6.94
C LEU A 53 -2.22 3.60 -7.37
N GLU A 54 -2.23 3.30 -8.67
CA GLU A 54 -1.64 2.06 -9.20
C GLU A 54 -0.15 1.97 -8.88
N GLN A 55 0.60 3.08 -9.05
CA GLN A 55 2.01 3.13 -8.68
C GLN A 55 2.23 2.94 -7.18
N MET A 56 1.41 3.56 -6.33
CA MET A 56 1.52 3.41 -4.88
C MET A 56 1.24 1.97 -4.43
N VAL A 57 0.21 1.32 -4.97
CA VAL A 57 -0.07 -0.10 -4.69
C VAL A 57 1.13 -0.99 -5.06
N ARG A 58 1.72 -0.78 -6.24
CA ARG A 58 2.91 -1.51 -6.69
C ARG A 58 4.12 -1.25 -5.80
N LEU A 59 4.31 -0.03 -5.32
CA LEU A 59 5.38 0.32 -4.39
C LEU A 59 5.21 -0.44 -3.06
N ILE A 60 4.00 -0.43 -2.48
CA ILE A 60 3.69 -1.16 -1.24
C ILE A 60 4.00 -2.65 -1.39
N GLN A 61 3.51 -3.27 -2.46
CA GLN A 61 3.75 -4.69 -2.75
C GLN A 61 5.25 -4.99 -2.91
N THR A 62 5.99 -4.12 -3.59
CA THR A 62 7.43 -4.31 -3.83
C THR A 62 8.21 -4.24 -2.53
N ARG A 63 8.00 -3.20 -1.72
CA ARG A 63 8.71 -3.04 -0.44
C ARG A 63 8.35 -4.12 0.57
N ASN A 64 7.08 -4.52 0.64
CA ASN A 64 6.67 -5.63 1.49
C ASN A 64 7.32 -6.95 1.07
N ARG A 65 7.45 -7.22 -0.24
CA ARG A 65 8.14 -8.41 -0.75
C ARG A 65 9.63 -8.38 -0.44
N GLU A 66 10.28 -7.23 -0.56
CA GLU A 66 11.71 -7.04 -0.29
C GLU A 66 12.04 -7.15 1.20
N ARG A 67 11.18 -6.62 2.07
CA ARG A 67 11.32 -6.76 3.54
C ARG A 67 11.21 -8.22 3.98
N GLY A 68 10.45 -9.04 3.25
CA GLY A 68 10.21 -10.43 3.59
C GLY A 68 9.05 -10.60 4.60
N PRO A 69 8.81 -11.84 5.07
CA PRO A 69 7.71 -12.13 5.98
C PRO A 69 7.87 -11.32 7.28
N VAL A 70 6.82 -10.58 7.64
CA VAL A 70 6.73 -9.97 8.95
C VAL A 70 6.55 -11.10 9.95
N ALA A 71 7.50 -11.27 10.87
CA ALA A 71 7.34 -12.20 11.97
C ALA A 71 6.16 -11.73 12.82
N ILE A 72 5.05 -12.47 12.77
CA ILE A 72 3.83 -12.25 13.54
C ILE A 72 4.00 -12.80 14.96
#